data_AF-A0A183GNY8-F1
#
_entry.id   AF-A0A183GNY8-F1
#
_cell.length_a   1.000
_cell.length_b   1.000
_cell.length_c   1.000
_cell.angle_alpha   90.00
_cell.angle_beta   90.00
_cell.angle_gamma   90.00
#
_symmetry.space_group_name_H-M   'P 1'
#
loop_
_entity.id
_entity.type
_entity.pdbx_description
1 polymer ?
#
loop_
_entity_poly.entity_id
_entity_poly.type
_entity_poly.pdbx_seq_one_letter_code
_entity_poly.pdbx_strand_id
1 'polypeptide(L)'
;MLGVTRLTQVREGLRSSELRRRSKIRDAVAWAKLSKIRWAGHVMRFADTRWTRAITDWIPRDVKRTPGRPPTRWSDFFVKALNDRYDALRVPRARRIHWTTLARDRDEWRRCWHPLEQFDGQRDDR
;
A
#
# COMPACT_ATOMS: atom_id res chain seq x y z
N MET A 1 -4.23 9.90 -23.32
CA MET A 1 -4.62 8.53 -23.74
C MET A 1 -3.75 8.12 -24.93
N LEU A 2 -3.42 6.84 -25.09
CA LEU A 2 -2.48 6.36 -26.13
C LEU A 2 -3.09 6.24 -27.55
N GLY A 3 -4.40 6.39 -27.71
CA GLY A 3 -5.07 6.22 -29.02
C GLY A 3 -5.02 4.79 -29.58
N VAL A 4 -4.43 3.83 -28.87
CA VAL A 4 -4.32 2.43 -29.32
C VAL A 4 -5.65 1.72 -29.06
N THR A 5 -6.32 1.32 -30.13
CA THR A 5 -7.51 0.46 -30.03
C THR A 5 -7.10 -1.00 -29.79
N ARG A 6 -8.05 -1.83 -29.32
CA ARG A 6 -7.81 -3.27 -29.14
C ARG A 6 -7.42 -3.97 -30.44
N LEU A 7 -7.99 -3.53 -31.57
CA LEU A 7 -7.67 -4.04 -32.91
C LEU A 7 -6.22 -3.74 -33.30
N THR A 8 -5.78 -2.50 -33.11
CA THR A 8 -4.39 -2.07 -33.33
C THR A 8 -3.42 -2.83 -32.42
N GLN A 9 -3.80 -2.99 -31.13
CA GLN A 9 -2.98 -3.71 -30.16
C GLN A 9 -2.71 -5.16 -30.59
N VAL A 10 -3.73 -5.88 -31.06
CA VAL A 10 -3.60 -7.28 -31.50
C VAL A 10 -2.80 -7.37 -32.80
N ARG A 11 -3.08 -6.50 -33.78
CA ARG A 11 -2.36 -6.48 -35.07
C ARG A 11 -0.86 -6.23 -34.90
N GLU A 12 -0.50 -5.32 -34.00
CA GLU A 12 0.90 -4.98 -33.73
C GLU A 12 1.55 -5.88 -32.65
N GLY A 13 0.82 -6.86 -32.10
CA GLY A 13 1.36 -7.75 -31.06
C GLY A 13 1.75 -7.02 -29.76
N LEU A 14 1.14 -5.86 -29.47
CA LEU A 14 1.51 -5.01 -28.34
C LEU A 14 1.11 -5.66 -27.00
N ARG A 15 2.11 -5.97 -26.17
CA ARG A 15 1.91 -6.47 -24.81
C ARG A 15 1.38 -5.38 -23.88
N SER A 16 0.64 -5.79 -22.84
CA SER A 16 0.15 -4.86 -21.81
C SER A 16 1.26 -4.11 -21.08
N SER A 17 2.44 -4.71 -20.92
CA SER A 17 3.63 -4.04 -20.36
C SER A 17 4.10 -2.88 -21.23
N GLU A 18 4.04 -3.05 -22.56
CA GLU A 18 4.39 -2.02 -23.53
C GLU A 18 3.41 -0.85 -23.49
N LEU A 19 2.11 -1.14 -23.42
CA LEU A 19 1.09 -0.11 -23.26
C LEU A 19 1.25 0.65 -21.93
N ARG A 20 1.56 -0.03 -20.84
CA ARG A 20 1.83 0.62 -19.54
C ARG A 20 3.03 1.56 -19.66
N ARG A 21 4.14 1.10 -20.24
CA ARG A 21 5.34 1.90 -20.50
C ARG A 21 5.04 3.15 -21.31
N ARG A 22 4.31 3.00 -22.43
CA ARG A 22 3.94 4.12 -23.31
C ARG A 22 2.99 5.11 -22.62
N SER A 23 2.00 4.60 -21.89
CA SER A 23 0.96 5.42 -21.27
C SER A 23 1.51 6.29 -20.15
N LYS A 24 2.63 5.87 -19.55
CA LYS A 24 3.22 6.43 -18.34
C LYS A 24 2.20 6.52 -17.18
N ILE A 25 1.06 5.84 -17.24
CA ILE A 25 0.03 5.91 -16.19
C ILE A 25 0.58 5.24 -14.93
N ARG A 26 0.41 5.92 -13.80
CA ARG A 26 0.82 5.38 -12.49
C ARG A 26 0.05 4.10 -12.20
N ASP A 27 0.75 3.11 -11.65
CA ASP A 27 0.10 1.88 -11.24
C ASP A 27 -0.92 2.16 -10.12
N ALA A 28 -2.20 1.90 -10.42
CA ALA A 28 -3.30 2.21 -9.52
C ALA A 28 -3.22 1.42 -8.20
N VAL A 29 -2.71 0.19 -8.26
CA VAL A 29 -2.57 -0.67 -7.07
C VAL A 29 -1.45 -0.15 -6.18
N ALA A 30 -0.30 0.20 -6.75
CA ALA A 30 0.81 0.82 -6.02
C ALA A 30 0.35 2.13 -5.37
N TRP A 31 -0.36 2.97 -6.11
CA TRP A 31 -0.87 4.23 -5.59
C TRP A 31 -1.89 4.06 -4.46
N ALA A 32 -2.82 3.11 -4.60
CA ALA A 32 -3.80 2.82 -3.55
C ALA A 32 -3.13 2.30 -2.27
N LYS A 33 -2.12 1.42 -2.39
CA LYS A 33 -1.32 0.93 -1.26
C LYS A 33 -0.62 2.08 -0.55
N LEU A 34 0.05 2.95 -1.29
CA LEU A 34 0.78 4.08 -0.72
C LEU A 34 -0.17 5.09 -0.06
N SER A 35 -1.30 5.38 -0.69
CA SER A 35 -2.33 6.28 -0.13
C SER A 35 -2.89 5.72 1.18
N LYS A 36 -3.14 4.41 1.24
CA LYS A 36 -3.53 3.70 2.45
C LYS A 36 -2.49 3.82 3.58
N ILE A 37 -1.20 3.68 3.26
CA ILE A 37 -0.08 3.86 4.20
C ILE A 37 0.00 5.31 4.71
N ARG A 38 -0.09 6.29 3.81
CA ARG A 38 -0.05 7.72 4.16
C ARG A 38 -1.20 8.10 5.09
N TRP A 39 -2.40 7.64 4.77
CA TRP A 39 -3.58 7.85 5.62
C TRP A 39 -3.39 7.22 7.00
N ALA A 40 -2.93 5.98 7.09
CA ALA A 40 -2.73 5.33 8.39
C ALA A 40 -1.69 6.05 9.27
N GLY A 41 -0.58 6.48 8.68
CA GLY A 41 0.41 7.28 9.38
C GLY A 41 -0.16 8.62 9.88
N HIS A 42 -0.99 9.26 9.07
CA HIS A 42 -1.69 10.48 9.47
C HIS A 42 -2.67 10.21 10.64
N VAL A 43 -3.47 9.15 10.55
CA VAL A 43 -4.44 8.77 11.58
C VAL A 43 -3.78 8.44 12.92
N MET A 44 -2.66 7.71 12.92
CA MET A 44 -1.97 7.32 14.16
C MET A 44 -1.33 8.49 14.92
N ARG A 45 -1.10 9.62 14.24
CA ARG A 45 -0.53 10.84 14.81
C ARG A 45 -1.56 11.83 15.35
N PHE A 46 -2.85 11.61 15.12
CA PHE A 46 -3.86 12.40 15.80
C PHE A 46 -3.86 12.12 17.30
N ALA A 47 -3.96 13.19 18.10
CA ALA A 47 -4.16 13.10 19.55
C ALA A 47 -5.56 12.59 19.91
N ASP A 48 -6.52 12.77 19.00
CA ASP A 48 -7.91 12.37 19.19
C ASP A 48 -8.11 10.85 19.02
N THR A 49 -8.70 10.22 20.03
CA THR A 49 -9.11 8.81 20.07
C THR A 49 -10.39 8.51 19.27
N ARG A 50 -10.79 9.42 18.35
CA ARG A 50 -12.04 9.35 17.59
C ARG A 50 -12.13 8.09 16.72
N TRP A 51 -13.36 7.80 16.27
CA TRP A 51 -13.73 6.64 15.42
C TRP A 51 -12.75 6.34 14.27
N THR A 52 -12.06 7.33 13.72
CA THR A 52 -11.04 7.16 12.68
C THR A 52 -9.94 6.16 13.06
N ARG A 53 -9.50 6.15 14.32
CA ARG A 53 -8.54 5.16 14.84
C ARG A 53 -9.21 3.81 15.06
N ALA A 54 -10.44 3.78 15.55
CA ALA A 54 -11.17 2.53 15.76
C ALA A 54 -11.42 1.78 14.43
N ILE A 55 -11.66 2.51 13.34
CA ILE A 55 -11.87 1.95 11.99
C ILE A 55 -10.69 1.09 11.53
N THR A 56 -9.45 1.37 11.93
CA THR A 56 -8.31 0.56 11.49
C THR A 56 -8.36 -0.88 12.01
N ASP A 57 -8.91 -1.05 13.21
CA ASP A 57 -8.98 -2.35 13.90
C ASP A 57 -10.39 -2.97 13.88
N TRP A 58 -11.36 -2.25 13.31
CA TRP A 58 -12.75 -2.66 13.28
C TRP A 58 -12.95 -3.93 12.45
N ILE A 59 -13.74 -4.87 12.99
CA ILE A 59 -14.22 -6.07 12.32
C ILE A 59 -15.74 -5.99 12.24
N PRO A 60 -16.34 -6.13 11.04
CA PRO A 60 -17.78 -6.27 10.91
C PRO A 60 -18.25 -7.53 11.66
N ARG A 61 -19.07 -7.37 12.70
CA ARG A 61 -19.55 -8.49 13.53
C ARG A 61 -20.78 -9.20 12.96
N ASP A 62 -21.58 -8.49 12.17
CA ASP A 62 -22.89 -8.98 11.71
C ASP A 62 -22.82 -9.72 10.36
N VAL A 63 -21.62 -9.93 9.81
CA VAL A 63 -21.42 -10.59 8.52
C VAL A 63 -20.76 -11.95 8.72
N LYS A 64 -21.53 -13.03 8.52
CA LYS A 64 -21.00 -14.40 8.49
C LYS A 64 -20.17 -14.59 7.21
N ARG A 65 -18.88 -14.89 7.36
CA ARG A 65 -17.99 -15.23 6.23
C ARG A 65 -18.08 -16.73 5.91
N THR A 66 -17.86 -17.07 4.64
CA THR A 66 -17.71 -18.46 4.20
C THR A 66 -16.63 -19.17 5.01
N PRO A 67 -16.84 -20.44 5.42
CA PRO A 67 -15.81 -21.23 6.08
C PRO A 67 -14.48 -21.16 5.33
N GLY A 68 -13.37 -21.03 6.06
CA GLY A 68 -12.01 -20.95 5.49
C GLY A 68 -11.50 -19.55 5.14
N ARG A 69 -12.31 -18.48 5.25
CA ARG A 69 -11.85 -17.10 5.06
C ARG A 69 -11.98 -16.27 6.35
N PRO A 70 -10.91 -16.18 7.16
CA PRO A 70 -10.91 -15.36 8.37
C PRO A 70 -11.28 -13.90 8.06
N PRO A 71 -11.99 -13.20 8.97
CA PRO A 71 -12.21 -11.76 8.84
C PRO A 71 -10.87 -11.04 8.83
N THR A 72 -10.63 -10.22 7.80
CA THR A 72 -9.41 -9.41 7.64
C THR A 72 -9.69 -7.98 8.07
N ARG A 73 -8.91 -7.47 9.02
CA ARG A 73 -8.93 -6.08 9.47
C ARG A 73 -8.21 -5.18 8.48
N TRP A 74 -8.46 -3.88 8.61
CA TRP A 74 -7.70 -2.90 7.85
C TRP A 74 -6.23 -2.85 8.29
N SER A 75 -5.97 -3.06 9.59
CA SER A 75 -4.65 -3.10 10.21
C SER A 75 -3.80 -4.33 9.84
N ASP A 76 -4.44 -5.46 9.51
CA ASP A 76 -3.73 -6.68 9.06
C ASP A 76 -2.88 -6.42 7.82
N PHE A 77 -3.30 -5.47 6.95
CA PHE A 77 -2.49 -5.02 5.82
C PHE A 77 -1.15 -4.43 6.26
N PHE A 78 -1.13 -3.58 7.29
CA PHE A 78 0.10 -2.95 7.78
C PHE A 78 0.99 -3.94 8.51
N VAL A 79 0.38 -4.82 9.32
CA VAL A 79 1.12 -5.90 10.00
C VAL A 79 1.81 -6.78 8.97
N LYS A 80 1.09 -7.22 7.93
CA LYS A 80 1.66 -8.06 6.87
C LYS A 80 2.75 -7.31 6.10
N ALA A 81 2.45 -6.12 5.59
CA ALA A 81 3.38 -5.36 4.76
C ALA A 81 4.67 -4.98 5.52
N LEU A 82 4.56 -4.67 6.81
CA LEU A 82 5.71 -4.35 7.65
C LEU A 82 6.54 -5.60 7.97
N ASN A 83 5.89 -6.75 8.23
CA ASN A 83 6.58 -8.02 8.41
C ASN A 83 7.32 -8.46 7.15
N ASP A 84 6.68 -8.40 5.98
CA ASP A 84 7.30 -8.72 4.69
C ASP A 84 8.58 -7.87 4.48
N ARG A 85 8.54 -6.59 4.92
CA ARG A 85 9.71 -5.69 4.87
C ARG A 85 10.77 -6.06 5.89
N TYR A 86 10.40 -6.36 7.13
CA TYR A 86 11.35 -6.82 8.14
C TYR A 86 12.03 -8.13 7.73
N ASP A 87 11.31 -9.03 7.08
CA ASP A 87 11.85 -10.27 6.53
C ASP A 87 12.85 -9.97 5.41
N ALA A 88 12.51 -9.08 4.47
CA ALA A 88 13.41 -8.64 3.40
C ALA A 88 14.70 -7.98 3.94
N LEU A 89 14.60 -7.22 5.04
CA LEU A 89 15.71 -6.58 5.73
C LEU A 89 16.41 -7.47 6.76
N ARG A 90 15.99 -8.74 6.91
CA ARG A 90 16.50 -9.70 7.90
C ARG A 90 16.50 -9.17 9.33
N VAL A 91 15.51 -8.35 9.69
CA VAL A 91 15.37 -7.80 11.05
C VAL A 91 14.91 -8.91 12.01
N PRO A 92 15.66 -9.18 13.10
CA PRO A 92 15.27 -10.16 14.11
C PRO A 92 13.87 -9.87 14.67
N ARG A 93 13.08 -10.92 14.94
CA ARG A 93 11.71 -10.77 15.47
C ARG A 93 11.65 -9.93 16.74
N ALA A 94 12.65 -10.05 17.62
CA ALA A 94 12.76 -9.28 18.85
C ALA A 94 12.92 -7.76 18.65
N ARG A 95 13.35 -7.33 17.45
CA ARG A 95 13.53 -5.91 17.10
C ARG A 95 12.38 -5.35 16.24
N ARG A 96 11.33 -6.14 15.98
CA ARG A 96 10.18 -5.68 15.17
C ARG A 96 9.27 -4.82 16.03
N ILE A 97 8.93 -3.66 15.50
CA ILE A 97 8.04 -2.70 16.16
C ILE A 97 6.63 -2.86 15.57
N HIS A 98 5.61 -2.78 16.43
CA HIS A 98 4.23 -2.79 15.97
C HIS A 98 3.94 -1.55 15.10
N TRP A 99 3.22 -1.72 14.00
CA TRP A 99 3.03 -0.67 13.00
C TRP A 99 2.43 0.63 13.57
N THR A 100 1.57 0.54 14.59
CA THR A 100 0.97 1.72 15.24
C THR A 100 2.01 2.58 15.97
N THR A 101 3.02 1.95 16.54
CA THR A 101 4.12 2.63 17.25
C THR A 101 5.02 3.30 16.22
N LEU A 102 5.40 2.56 15.17
CA LEU A 102 6.18 3.10 14.05
C LEU A 102 5.48 4.27 13.35
N ALA A 103 4.15 4.21 13.20
CA ALA A 103 3.36 5.24 12.53
C ALA A 103 3.31 6.59 13.26
N ARG A 104 3.53 6.59 14.59
CA ARG A 104 3.55 7.81 15.41
C ARG A 104 4.76 8.68 15.08
N ASP A 105 5.91 8.07 14.83
CA ASP A 105 7.09 8.78 14.34
C ASP A 105 6.93 9.03 12.83
N ARG A 106 6.85 10.31 12.45
CA ARG A 106 6.65 10.72 11.06
C ARG A 106 7.83 10.32 10.17
N ASP A 107 9.04 10.44 10.67
CA ASP A 107 10.26 10.25 9.89
C ASP A 107 10.62 8.78 9.80
N GLU A 108 10.41 8.00 10.86
CA GLU A 108 10.49 6.53 10.78
C GLU A 108 9.40 5.97 9.88
N TRP A 109 8.15 6.45 9.98
CA TRP A 109 7.07 6.02 9.08
C TRP A 109 7.43 6.31 7.62
N ARG A 110 7.89 7.52 7.31
CA ARG A 110 8.32 7.89 5.96
C ARG A 110 9.49 7.03 5.50
N ARG A 111 10.56 6.89 6.30
CA ARG A 111 11.70 6.01 5.97
C ARG A 111 11.28 4.56 5.75
N CYS A 112 10.25 4.10 6.46
CA CYS A 112 9.77 2.75 6.34
C CYS A 112 9.04 2.48 5.01
N TRP A 113 8.49 3.53 4.39
CA TRP A 113 7.71 3.39 3.17
C TRP A 113 8.30 4.16 1.98
N HIS A 114 9.42 4.87 2.16
CA HIS A 114 10.14 5.62 1.12
C HIS A 114 10.48 4.78 -0.14
N PRO A 115 10.84 3.48 -0.05
CA PRO A 115 11.05 2.66 -1.26
C PRO A 115 9.79 2.50 -2.12
N LEU A 116 8.59 2.58 -1.51
CA LEU A 116 7.32 2.58 -2.26
C LEU A 116 7.04 3.94 -2.91
N GLU A 117 7.66 5.02 -2.41
CA GLU A 117 7.56 6.37 -3.00
C GLU A 117 8.54 6.56 -4.18
N GLN A 118 9.66 5.83 -4.22
CA GLN A 118 10.63 5.93 -5.33
C GLN A 118 10.09 5.40 -6.67
N PHE A 119 9.16 4.44 -6.65
CA PHE A 119 8.41 4.03 -7.85
C PHE A 119 7.53 5.15 -8.43
N ASP A 120 7.20 6.17 -7.62
CA ASP A 120 6.40 7.33 -8.04
C ASP A 120 7.27 8.51 -8.51
N GLY A 121 8.57 8.57 -8.13
CA GLY A 121 9.41 9.77 -8.23
C GLY A 121 10.38 9.85 -9.41
N GLN A 122 10.53 8.80 -10.22
CA GLN A 122 11.46 8.80 -11.36
C GLN A 122 10.87 9.51 -12.59
N ARG A 123 10.47 10.78 -12.41
CA ARG A 123 9.73 11.56 -13.40
C ARG A 123 10.20 13.01 -13.60
N ASP A 124 11.17 13.51 -12.83
CA ASP A 124 11.63 14.90 -12.93
C ASP A 124 13.03 15.09 -13.54
N ASP A 125 13.53 14.12 -14.32
CA ASP A 125 14.72 14.31 -15.16
C ASP A 125 14.37 14.20 -16.65
N ARG A 126 13.78 15.28 -17.21
CA ARG A 126 13.98 15.74 -18.59
C ARG A 126 13.25 17.04 -18.90
#